data_AF-A0A7G7T2C7-F1
#
_entry.id   AF-A0A7G7T2C7-F1
#
_cell.length_a   1.000
_cell.length_b   1.000
_cell.length_c   1.000
_cell.angle_alpha   90.00
_cell.angle_beta   90.00
_cell.angle_gamma   90.00
#
_symmetry.space_group_name_H-M   'P 1'
#
loop_
_entity.id
_entity.type
_entity.pdbx_description
1 polymer ?
#
loop_
_entity_poly.entity_id
_entity_poly.type
_entity_poly.pdbx_seq_one_letter_code
_entity_poly.pdbx_strand_id
1 'polypeptide(L)'
;MSDEQARDGTAAPDPAEAERPSLEQSFREFGQAGREGLNATLEASRALRKLVVADLALARAALARALVWLTIAVSFGASAWMLLMGALIAVLQRMGWSWLASISATAAFSLVVTALGAWQALRYFEMSKLDATRRQLAKLGIGGDDDEDHAGGNAAAASETRR
;
A
#
# COMPACT_ATOMS: atom_id res chain seq x y z
N MET A 1 -73.08 -46.00 43.07
CA MET A 1 -73.22 -45.07 41.94
C MET A 1 -72.23 -43.95 42.20
N SER A 2 -71.00 -44.08 41.69
CA SER A 2 -70.58 -43.52 40.38
C SER A 2 -70.17 -42.06 40.61
N ASP A 3 -68.93 -41.60 40.44
CA ASP A 3 -67.88 -42.04 39.53
C ASP A 3 -66.48 -41.68 40.05
N GLU A 4 -65.58 -42.64 39.87
CA GLU A 4 -64.17 -42.45 39.62
C GLU A 4 -64.00 -41.68 38.29
N GLN A 5 -62.88 -40.98 38.09
CA GLN A 5 -62.44 -40.34 36.84
C GLN A 5 -62.91 -38.90 36.57
N ALA A 6 -62.13 -37.94 37.06
CA ALA A 6 -61.44 -37.03 36.15
C ALA A 6 -60.19 -36.52 36.85
N ARG A 7 -59.06 -37.19 36.59
CA ARG A 7 -57.77 -36.51 36.52
C ARG A 7 -57.97 -35.37 35.52
N ASP A 8 -58.04 -34.14 35.98
CA ASP A 8 -57.66 -33.02 35.13
C ASP A 8 -56.51 -32.33 35.84
N GLY A 9 -55.32 -32.81 35.49
CA GLY A 9 -54.09 -32.14 35.84
C GLY A 9 -54.07 -30.81 35.11
N THR A 10 -54.58 -29.77 35.75
CA THR A 10 -54.20 -28.40 35.41
C THR A 10 -52.75 -28.27 35.83
N ALA A 11 -51.84 -28.72 34.96
CA ALA A 11 -50.45 -28.30 35.02
C ALA A 11 -50.48 -26.78 35.02
N ALA A 12 -50.15 -26.18 36.17
CA ALA A 12 -49.79 -24.78 36.22
C ALA A 12 -48.74 -24.57 35.12
N PRO A 13 -48.82 -23.49 34.31
CA PRO A 13 -47.77 -23.20 33.35
C PRO A 13 -46.46 -23.19 34.12
N ASP A 14 -45.53 -24.04 33.71
CA ASP A 14 -44.20 -24.10 34.32
C ASP A 14 -43.64 -22.66 34.29
N PRO A 15 -43.27 -22.04 35.43
CA PRO A 15 -42.66 -20.72 35.42
C PRO A 15 -41.42 -20.66 34.52
N ALA A 16 -40.81 -21.82 34.19
CA ALA A 16 -39.73 -21.96 33.24
C ALA A 16 -40.14 -21.84 31.74
N GLU A 17 -41.44 -21.83 31.39
CA GLU A 17 -41.93 -21.48 30.04
C GLU A 17 -42.22 -19.98 29.90
N ALA A 18 -42.60 -19.31 30.98
CA ALA A 18 -42.77 -17.85 31.03
C ALA A 18 -41.43 -17.08 30.98
N GLU A 19 -40.32 -17.74 31.30
CA GLU A 19 -38.97 -17.15 31.36
C GLU A 19 -38.14 -17.39 30.07
N ARG A 20 -38.60 -18.24 29.14
CA ARG A 20 -37.92 -18.43 27.86
C ARG A 20 -38.34 -17.31 26.91
N PRO A 21 -37.40 -16.45 26.46
CA PRO A 21 -37.75 -15.37 25.55
C PRO A 21 -38.40 -15.96 24.30
N SER A 22 -39.55 -15.40 23.92
CA SER A 22 -40.21 -15.79 22.69
C SER A 22 -39.24 -15.64 21.50
N LEU A 23 -39.36 -16.49 20.48
CA LEU A 23 -38.45 -16.45 19.32
C LEU A 23 -38.43 -15.06 18.67
N GLU A 24 -39.59 -14.39 18.58
CA GLU A 24 -39.72 -13.00 18.13
C GLU A 24 -38.87 -12.02 18.96
N GLN A 25 -38.83 -12.20 20.29
CA GLN A 25 -38.00 -11.39 21.18
C GLN A 25 -36.50 -11.68 20.98
N SER A 26 -36.13 -12.95 20.79
CA SER A 26 -34.75 -13.36 20.48
C SER A 26 -34.28 -12.81 19.12
N PHE A 27 -35.15 -12.79 18.10
CA PHE A 27 -34.83 -12.18 16.80
C PHE A 27 -34.67 -10.67 16.90
N ARG A 28 -35.51 -10.01 17.71
CA ARG A 28 -35.42 -8.56 17.94
C ARG A 28 -34.14 -8.19 18.68
N GLU A 29 -33.79 -8.95 19.71
CA GLU A 29 -32.57 -8.78 20.49
C GLU A 29 -31.31 -9.06 19.66
N PHE A 30 -31.31 -10.13 18.85
CA PHE A 30 -30.24 -10.41 17.90
C PHE A 30 -30.09 -9.32 16.84
N GLY A 31 -31.20 -8.78 16.32
CA GLY A 31 -31.19 -7.67 15.39
C GLY A 31 -30.65 -6.37 15.99
N GLN A 32 -30.95 -6.11 17.27
CA GLN A 32 -30.39 -4.97 18.01
C GLN A 32 -28.90 -5.15 18.28
N ALA A 33 -28.49 -6.32 18.78
CA ALA A 33 -27.08 -6.66 18.99
C ALA A 33 -26.26 -6.63 17.69
N GLY A 34 -26.84 -7.07 16.58
CA GLY A 34 -26.23 -6.98 15.26
C GLY A 34 -26.02 -5.53 14.80
N ARG A 35 -27.01 -4.65 15.02
CA ARG A 35 -26.89 -3.22 14.72
C ARG A 35 -25.84 -2.53 15.60
N GLU A 36 -25.77 -2.90 16.88
CA GLU A 36 -24.75 -2.41 17.80
C GLU A 36 -23.35 -2.89 17.40
N GLY A 37 -23.18 -4.16 17.02
CA GLY A 37 -21.92 -4.70 16.51
C GLY A 37 -21.46 -4.04 15.21
N LEU A 38 -22.38 -3.75 14.29
CA LEU A 38 -22.11 -2.98 13.07
C LEU A 38 -21.64 -1.56 13.40
N ASN A 39 -22.33 -0.87 14.30
CA ASN A 39 -21.95 0.47 14.75
C ASN A 39 -20.58 0.47 15.42
N ALA A 40 -20.30 -0.50 16.31
CA ALA A 40 -19.00 -0.65 16.96
C ALA A 40 -17.87 -0.91 15.94
N THR A 41 -18.13 -1.72 14.91
CA THR A 41 -17.17 -1.97 13.82
C THR A 41 -16.90 -0.70 13.02
N LEU A 42 -17.93 0.09 12.72
CA LEU A 42 -17.78 1.38 12.04
C LEU A 42 -16.94 2.35 12.87
N GLU A 43 -17.17 2.43 14.18
CA GLU A 43 -16.37 3.25 15.08
C GLU A 43 -14.91 2.79 15.15
N ALA A 44 -14.67 1.48 15.28
CA ALA A 44 -13.34 0.90 15.25
C ALA A 44 -12.61 1.22 13.93
N SER A 45 -13.30 1.10 12.79
CA SER A 45 -12.73 1.44 11.48
C SER A 45 -12.36 2.93 11.37
N ARG A 46 -13.17 3.81 11.98
CA ARG A 46 -12.93 5.26 11.99
C ARG A 46 -11.75 5.63 12.88
N ALA A 47 -11.58 4.93 14.01
CA ALA A 47 -10.41 5.07 14.88
C ALA A 47 -9.12 4.60 14.18
N LEU A 48 -9.15 3.42 13.55
CA LEU A 48 -8.03 2.90 12.75
C LEU A 48 -7.64 3.86 11.63
N ARG A 49 -8.61 4.42 10.91
CA ARG A 49 -8.34 5.43 9.86
C ARG A 49 -7.65 6.68 10.42
N LYS A 50 -8.06 7.15 11.59
CA LYS A 50 -7.42 8.30 12.25
C LYS A 50 -5.96 7.99 12.63
N LEU A 51 -5.70 6.79 13.14
CA LEU A 51 -4.35 6.34 13.48
C LEU A 51 -3.46 6.27 12.24
N VAL A 52 -3.93 5.65 11.15
CA VAL A 52 -3.18 5.57 9.88
C VAL A 52 -2.85 6.95 9.32
N VAL A 53 -3.79 7.91 9.37
CA VAL A 53 -3.54 9.29 8.96
C VAL A 53 -2.49 9.96 9.84
N ALA A 54 -2.54 9.73 11.16
CA ALA A 54 -1.54 10.24 12.09
C ALA A 54 -0.15 9.65 11.82
N ASP A 55 -0.06 8.35 11.56
CA ASP A 55 1.20 7.68 11.20
C ASP A 55 1.77 8.22 9.90
N LEU A 56 0.94 8.46 8.88
CA LEU A 56 1.37 9.07 7.62
C LEU A 56 1.88 10.51 7.82
N ALA A 57 1.24 11.29 8.69
CA ALA A 57 1.67 12.65 9.01
C ALA A 57 3.03 12.64 9.73
N LEU A 58 3.20 11.73 10.69
CA LEU A 58 4.46 11.54 11.42
C LEU A 58 5.58 11.07 10.48
N ALA A 59 5.29 10.08 9.62
CA ALA A 59 6.21 9.58 8.62
C ALA A 59 6.64 10.66 7.64
N ARG A 60 5.72 11.50 7.15
CA ARG A 60 6.04 12.61 6.25
C ARG A 60 6.98 13.63 6.92
N ALA A 61 6.72 13.99 8.18
CA ALA A 61 7.56 14.93 8.90
C ALA A 61 8.97 14.39 9.15
N ALA A 62 9.08 13.11 9.52
CA ALA A 62 10.37 12.43 9.69
C ALA A 62 11.11 12.28 8.35
N LEU A 63 10.41 11.90 7.28
CA LEU A 63 10.97 11.70 5.94
C LEU A 63 11.53 13.00 5.37
N ALA A 64 10.84 14.14 5.54
CA ALA A 64 11.36 15.44 5.12
C ALA A 64 12.70 15.78 5.80
N ARG A 65 12.81 15.55 7.11
CA ARG A 65 14.07 15.75 7.85
C ARG A 65 15.14 14.75 7.39
N ALA A 66 14.76 13.49 7.19
CA ALA A 66 15.67 12.46 6.71
C ALA A 66 16.23 12.79 5.33
N LEU A 67 15.44 13.34 4.41
CA LEU A 67 15.89 13.77 3.08
C LEU A 67 16.95 14.88 3.12
N VAL A 68 16.83 15.82 4.09
CA VAL A 68 17.85 16.86 4.30
C VAL A 68 19.17 16.21 4.71
N TRP A 69 19.16 15.35 5.73
CA TRP A 69 20.35 14.63 6.17
C TRP A 69 20.90 13.67 5.11
N LEU A 70 20.03 13.03 4.34
CA LEU A 70 20.40 12.16 3.22
C LEU A 70 21.18 12.95 2.17
N THR A 71 20.71 14.14 1.80
CA THR A 71 21.43 15.02 0.87
C THR A 71 22.84 15.32 1.38
N ILE A 72 22.96 15.73 2.64
CA ILE A 72 24.26 16.02 3.27
C ILE A 72 25.16 14.77 3.24
N ALA A 73 24.63 13.62 3.65
CA ALA A 73 25.37 12.36 3.67
C ALA A 73 25.83 11.94 2.27
N VAL A 74 25.01 12.13 1.24
CA VAL A 74 25.36 11.85 -0.15
C VAL A 74 26.47 12.78 -0.64
N SER A 75 26.36 14.09 -0.38
CA SER A 75 27.39 15.06 -0.77
C SER A 75 28.74 14.75 -0.12
N PHE A 76 28.76 14.54 1.21
CA PHE A 76 29.99 14.19 1.93
C PHE A 76 30.50 12.80 1.55
N GLY A 77 29.62 11.83 1.30
CA GLY A 77 29.99 10.49 0.83
C GLY A 77 30.69 10.53 -0.53
N ALA A 78 30.16 11.33 -1.47
CA ALA A 78 30.79 11.54 -2.77
C ALA A 78 32.15 12.23 -2.65
N SER A 79 32.28 13.26 -1.81
CA SER A 79 33.57 13.91 -1.56
C SER A 79 34.59 12.97 -0.92
N ALA A 80 34.17 12.21 0.11
CA ALA A 80 35.01 11.23 0.76
C ALA A 80 35.47 10.13 -0.20
N TRP A 81 34.61 9.70 -1.13
CA TRP A 81 34.96 8.73 -2.17
C TRP A 81 36.09 9.23 -3.06
N MET A 82 36.03 10.49 -3.51
CA MET A 82 37.08 11.08 -4.35
C MET A 82 38.42 11.15 -3.61
N LEU A 83 38.40 11.54 -2.33
CA LEU A 83 39.58 11.53 -1.48
C LEU A 83 40.14 10.12 -1.27
N LEU A 84 39.26 9.13 -1.07
CA LEU A 84 39.63 7.73 -0.93
C LEU A 84 40.33 7.19 -2.18
N MET A 85 39.81 7.51 -3.38
CA MET A 85 40.46 7.12 -4.64
C MET A 85 41.81 7.80 -4.83
N GLY A 86 41.93 9.09 -4.49
CA GLY A 86 43.21 9.79 -4.48
C GLY A 86 44.22 9.14 -3.52
N ALA A 87 43.79 8.79 -2.31
CA ALA A 87 44.60 8.08 -1.34
C ALA A 87 45.02 6.69 -1.83
N LEU A 88 44.11 5.95 -2.47
CA LEU A 88 44.40 4.65 -3.07
C LEU A 88 45.49 4.75 -4.16
N ILE A 89 45.38 5.75 -5.05
CA ILE A 89 46.41 6.02 -6.06
C ILE A 89 47.76 6.34 -5.40
N ALA A 90 47.77 7.18 -4.37
CA ALA A 90 48.99 7.52 -3.63
C ALA A 90 49.63 6.28 -2.96
N VAL A 91 48.83 5.36 -2.43
CA VAL A 91 49.32 4.10 -1.84
C VAL A 91 49.89 3.18 -2.92
N LEU A 92 49.23 3.04 -4.07
CA LEU A 92 49.73 2.26 -5.22
C LEU A 92 51.07 2.81 -5.73
N GLN A 93 51.18 4.13 -5.84
CA GLN A 93 52.44 4.81 -6.16
C GLN A 93 53.55 4.51 -5.16
N ARG A 94 53.24 4.53 -3.85
CA ARG A 94 54.21 4.17 -2.80
C ARG A 94 54.69 2.72 -2.91
N MET A 95 53.88 1.83 -3.47
CA MET A 95 54.24 0.44 -3.75
C MET A 95 55.05 0.26 -5.05
N GLY A 96 55.43 1.35 -5.71
CA GLY A 96 56.25 1.34 -6.92
C GLY A 96 55.48 1.11 -8.22
N TRP A 97 54.14 1.19 -8.19
CA TRP A 97 53.34 1.10 -9.41
C TRP A 97 53.54 2.33 -10.28
N SER A 98 53.51 2.15 -11.60
CA SER A 98 53.56 3.30 -12.51
C SER A 98 52.32 4.18 -12.36
N TRP A 99 52.45 5.44 -12.77
CA TRP A 99 51.35 6.40 -12.73
C TRP A 99 50.14 5.96 -13.55
N LEU A 100 50.39 5.41 -14.73
CA LEU A 100 49.34 4.86 -15.58
C LEU A 100 48.67 3.65 -14.91
N ALA A 101 49.46 2.69 -14.38
CA ALA A 101 48.92 1.49 -13.75
C ALA A 101 48.04 1.82 -12.53
N SER A 102 48.45 2.78 -11.70
CA SER A 102 47.69 3.19 -10.51
C SER A 102 46.34 3.81 -10.88
N ILE A 103 46.32 4.70 -11.87
CA ILE A 103 45.09 5.34 -12.36
C ILE A 103 44.20 4.33 -13.06
N SER A 104 44.75 3.48 -13.93
CA SER A 104 44.00 2.43 -14.62
C SER A 104 43.37 1.44 -13.65
N ALA A 105 44.08 1.01 -12.60
CA ALA A 105 43.54 0.12 -11.58
C ALA A 105 42.40 0.77 -10.79
N THR A 106 42.57 2.04 -10.40
CA THR A 106 41.54 2.80 -9.68
C THR A 106 40.30 3.06 -10.53
N ALA A 107 40.50 3.36 -11.83
CA ALA A 107 39.42 3.52 -12.79
C ALA A 107 38.67 2.20 -13.03
N ALA A 108 39.39 1.09 -13.20
CA ALA A 108 38.79 -0.23 -13.34
C ALA A 108 37.94 -0.60 -12.11
N PHE A 109 38.47 -0.36 -10.90
CA PHE A 109 37.73 -0.56 -9.66
C PHE A 109 36.45 0.28 -9.61
N SER A 110 36.53 1.56 -9.99
CA SER A 110 35.35 2.46 -10.03
C SER A 110 34.31 2.00 -11.05
N LEU A 111 34.74 1.48 -12.20
CA LEU A 111 33.83 0.92 -13.22
C LEU A 111 33.12 -0.33 -12.70
N VAL A 112 33.81 -1.21 -11.98
CA VAL A 112 33.19 -2.40 -11.37
C VAL A 112 32.12 -1.99 -10.37
N VAL A 113 32.43 -1.08 -9.44
CA VAL A 113 31.46 -0.60 -8.45
C VAL A 113 30.26 0.07 -9.14
N THR A 114 30.51 0.86 -10.19
CA THR A 114 29.45 1.52 -10.97
C THR A 114 28.56 0.50 -11.68
N ALA A 115 29.15 -0.53 -12.31
CA ALA A 115 28.41 -1.58 -13.00
C ALA A 115 27.55 -2.39 -12.02
N LEU A 116 28.08 -2.74 -10.85
CA LEU A 116 27.33 -3.41 -9.79
C LEU A 116 26.17 -2.53 -9.28
N GLY A 117 26.42 -1.24 -9.08
CA GLY A 117 25.39 -0.28 -8.68
C GLY A 117 24.26 -0.16 -9.71
N ALA A 118 24.61 -0.05 -11.00
CA ALA A 118 23.64 -0.01 -12.09
C ALA A 118 22.83 -1.32 -12.18
N TRP A 119 23.49 -2.47 -12.07
CA TRP A 119 22.83 -3.78 -12.06
C TRP A 119 21.86 -3.91 -10.87
N GLN A 120 22.29 -3.52 -9.67
CA GLN A 120 21.46 -3.53 -8.48
C GLN A 120 20.24 -2.62 -8.65
N ALA A 121 20.42 -1.41 -9.21
CA ALA A 121 19.34 -0.47 -9.48
C ALA A 121 18.31 -1.05 -10.45
N LEU A 122 18.75 -1.64 -11.56
CA LEU A 122 17.86 -2.30 -12.53
C LEU A 122 17.07 -3.44 -11.89
N ARG A 123 17.73 -4.27 -11.08
CA ARG A 123 17.09 -5.36 -10.34
C ARG A 123 16.02 -4.86 -9.35
N TYR A 124 16.28 -3.75 -8.66
CA TYR A 124 15.28 -3.15 -7.75
C TYR A 124 14.11 -2.51 -8.51
N PHE A 125 14.35 -1.94 -9.69
CA PHE A 125 13.30 -1.43 -10.56
C PHE A 125 12.35 -2.53 -11.02
N GLU A 126 12.85 -3.74 -11.32
CA GLU A 126 12.02 -4.90 -11.64
C GLU A 126 11.07 -5.27 -10.49
N MET A 127 11.55 -5.19 -9.23
CA MET A 127 10.72 -5.45 -8.04
C MET A 127 9.72 -4.32 -7.74
N SER A 128 9.99 -3.12 -8.24
CA SER A 128 9.17 -1.93 -8.00
C SER A 128 8.08 -1.71 -9.05
N LYS A 129 8.00 -2.57 -10.07
CA LYS A 129 6.87 -2.57 -11.00
C LYS A 129 5.63 -3.03 -10.25
N LEU A 130 4.80 -2.06 -9.87
CA LEU A 130 3.48 -2.26 -9.29
C LEU A 130 2.49 -2.80 -10.35
N ASP A 131 2.86 -3.85 -11.07
CA ASP A 131 2.04 -4.42 -12.15
C ASP A 131 0.69 -4.89 -11.60
N ALA A 132 0.63 -5.34 -10.33
CA ALA A 132 -0.59 -5.68 -9.63
C ALA A 132 -1.45 -4.45 -9.29
N THR A 133 -0.87 -3.39 -8.72
CA THR A 133 -1.59 -2.16 -8.37
C THR A 133 -2.03 -1.40 -9.62
N ARG A 134 -1.24 -1.43 -10.70
CA ARG A 134 -1.58 -0.85 -12.00
C ARG A 134 -2.77 -1.59 -12.63
N ARG A 135 -2.81 -2.93 -12.55
CA ARG A 135 -3.99 -3.73 -12.92
C ARG A 135 -5.20 -3.45 -12.02
N GLN A 136 -5.00 -3.22 -10.72
CA GLN A 136 -6.09 -2.89 -9.78
C GLN A 136 -6.65 -1.49 -9.99
N LEU A 137 -5.81 -0.49 -10.29
CA LEU A 137 -6.25 0.85 -10.67
C LEU A 137 -7.02 0.84 -12.00
N ALA A 138 -6.52 0.09 -12.99
CA ALA A 138 -7.20 -0.09 -14.27
C ALA A 138 -8.58 -0.75 -14.11
N LYS A 139 -8.70 -1.75 -13.22
CA LYS A 139 -10.01 -2.36 -12.87
C LYS A 139 -10.96 -1.41 -12.13
N LEU A 140 -10.44 -0.35 -11.51
CA LEU A 140 -11.22 0.69 -10.82
C LEU A 140 -11.56 1.88 -11.72
N GLY A 141 -11.22 1.83 -13.02
CA GLY A 141 -11.52 2.89 -13.99
C GLY A 141 -10.66 4.14 -13.88
N ILE A 142 -9.64 4.14 -13.00
CA ILE A 142 -8.67 5.24 -12.92
C ILE A 142 -7.57 4.97 -13.95
N GLY A 143 -7.69 5.60 -15.12
CA GLY A 143 -6.68 5.59 -16.19
C GLY A 143 -7.04 4.83 -17.47
N GLY A 144 -8.33 4.63 -17.77
CA GLY A 144 -8.77 4.27 -19.12
C GLY A 144 -9.01 5.54 -19.92
N ASP A 145 -8.36 5.67 -21.06
CA ASP A 145 -8.51 6.80 -21.98
C ASP A 145 -9.97 6.89 -22.46
N ASP A 146 -10.66 7.98 -22.11
CA ASP A 146 -11.90 8.44 -22.78
C ASP A 146 -11.56 9.06 -24.16
N ASP A 147 -10.76 8.38 -24.99
CA ASP A 147 -10.35 8.85 -26.33
C ASP A 147 -10.94 8.01 -27.49
N GLU A 148 -12.06 7.32 -27.26
CA GLU A 148 -12.87 6.74 -28.33
C GLU A 148 -14.30 7.29 -28.19
N ASP A 149 -14.65 8.36 -28.93
CA ASP A 149 -16.00 8.54 -29.56
C ASP A 149 -16.33 9.93 -30.15
N HIS A 150 -15.36 10.81 -30.44
CA HIS A 150 -15.65 12.06 -31.19
C HIS A 150 -14.75 12.30 -32.41
N ALA A 151 -14.70 11.33 -33.33
CA ALA A 151 -14.18 11.52 -34.69
C ALA A 151 -15.19 11.14 -35.79
N GLY A 152 -16.50 11.19 -35.49
CA GLY A 152 -17.58 10.88 -36.45
C GLY A 152 -18.40 12.07 -36.96
N GLY A 153 -18.06 13.32 -36.61
CA GLY A 153 -19.01 14.43 -36.70
C GLY A 153 -18.80 15.51 -37.77
N ASN A 154 -17.66 15.58 -38.48
CA ASN A 154 -17.36 16.76 -39.31
C ASN A 154 -16.89 16.50 -40.75
N ALA A 155 -16.94 15.25 -41.24
CA ALA A 155 -16.55 14.95 -42.62
C ALA A 155 -17.71 15.01 -43.64
N ALA A 156 -18.97 15.09 -43.19
CA ALA A 156 -20.14 15.01 -44.09
C ALA A 156 -20.64 16.38 -44.61
N ALA A 157 -20.18 17.51 -44.07
CA ALA A 157 -20.69 18.84 -44.47
C ALA A 157 -19.92 19.52 -45.62
N ALA A 158 -18.80 18.96 -46.08
CA ALA A 158 -17.93 19.61 -47.06
C ALA A 158 -18.09 19.13 -48.52
N SER A 159 -18.92 18.11 -48.78
CA SER A 159 -19.08 17.53 -50.13
C SER A 159 -20.30 17.99 -50.93
N GLU A 160 -21.18 18.82 -50.36
CA GLU A 160 -22.48 19.15 -50.99
C GLU A 160 -22.58 20.57 -51.59
N THR A 161 -21.50 21.37 -51.56
CA THR A 161 -21.49 22.74 -52.12
C THR A 161 -20.71 22.87 -53.44
N ARG A 162 -20.39 21.76 -54.10
CA ARG A 162 -19.70 21.79 -55.39
C ARG A 162 -20.31 20.80 -56.40
N ARG A 163 -21.52 21.11 -56.87
CA ARG A 163 -22.06 20.61 -58.13
C ARG A 163 -22.75 21.72 -58.89
#